data_AF-A0A067BPN6-F1
#
_entry.id   AF-A0A067BPN6-F1
#
_cell.length_a   1.000
_cell.length_b   1.000
_cell.length_c   1.000
_cell.angle_alpha   90.00
_cell.angle_beta   90.00
_cell.angle_gamma   90.00
#
_symmetry.space_group_name_H-M   'P 1'
#
loop_
_entity.id
_entity.type
_entity.pdbx_description
1 polymer ?
#
loop_
_entity_poly.entity_id
_entity_poly.type
_entity_poly.pdbx_seq_one_letter_code
_entity_poly.pdbx_strand_id
1 'polypeptide(L)'
;MFGDSLGFWRHRVVSLSQAIDFLPGKLCYVAVASQPKPKDNTIFFSIDTQLVYWNYCLVYGPLNIGHVFRFNDIIAEHLAHAAKTNAKVIFYSSTNGQRRANAVCLLCCWAMLFQKLDAATAYAPVERQSFPSFHDVTDFECSYDLSMVAAPAREPGSSTGGVVRAGAA
;
A
#
# COMPACT_ATOMS: atom_id res chain seq x y z
N MET A 1 -42.88 -9.39 -14.41
CA MET A 1 -41.85 -10.44 -14.41
C MET A 1 -40.62 -9.83 -15.08
N PHE A 2 -39.68 -9.34 -14.26
CA PHE A 2 -38.34 -9.93 -14.05
C PHE A 2 -37.45 -9.81 -15.30
N GLY A 3 -36.32 -9.10 -15.29
CA GLY A 3 -35.68 -8.43 -14.16
C GLY A 3 -34.55 -7.51 -14.59
N ASP A 4 -34.27 -6.55 -13.71
CA ASP A 4 -33.14 -5.63 -13.79
C ASP A 4 -31.83 -6.41 -13.74
N SER A 5 -31.10 -6.41 -14.85
CA SER A 5 -29.74 -6.94 -14.98
C SER A 5 -28.66 -5.90 -14.61
N LEU A 6 -29.00 -4.88 -13.82
CA LEU A 6 -28.06 -3.89 -13.28
C LEU A 6 -27.48 -4.37 -11.93
N GLY A 7 -26.68 -5.42 -11.99
CA GLY A 7 -26.00 -5.95 -10.81
C GLY A 7 -24.66 -6.55 -11.15
N PHE A 8 -23.66 -5.76 -11.56
CA PHE A 8 -22.28 -6.29 -11.64
C PHE A 8 -21.12 -5.30 -11.42
N TRP A 9 -21.37 -3.98 -11.32
CA TRP A 9 -20.31 -3.01 -10.96
C TRP A 9 -20.54 -2.42 -9.58
N ARG A 10 -20.54 -3.29 -8.56
CA ARG A 10 -20.41 -2.85 -7.18
C ARG A 10 -18.95 -2.46 -6.99
N HIS A 11 -18.60 -1.21 -7.30
CA HIS A 11 -17.35 -0.61 -6.81
C HIS A 11 -17.28 -0.94 -5.32
N ARG A 12 -16.31 -1.77 -4.94
CA ARG A 12 -16.11 -2.15 -3.55
C ARG A 12 -15.67 -0.86 -2.86
N VAL A 13 -16.64 -0.11 -2.33
CA VAL A 13 -16.37 1.05 -1.48
C VAL A 13 -15.65 0.47 -0.27
N VAL A 14 -14.32 0.60 -0.27
CA VAL A 14 -13.54 0.24 0.90
C VAL A 14 -13.98 1.19 1.99
N SER A 15 -14.65 0.63 3.00
CA SER A 15 -15.12 1.40 4.14
C SER A 15 -13.97 1.57 5.13
N LEU A 16 -14.01 2.66 5.90
CA LEU A 16 -13.04 2.91 6.97
C LEU A 16 -12.97 1.79 8.03
N SER A 17 -13.90 0.83 8.01
CA SER A 17 -13.82 -0.39 8.83
C SER A 17 -12.61 -1.27 8.51
N GLN A 18 -12.02 -1.12 7.32
CA GLN A 18 -10.81 -1.85 6.90
C GLN A 18 -9.52 -1.08 7.23
N ALA A 19 -9.62 0.04 7.96
CA ALA A 19 -8.46 0.81 8.36
C ALA A 19 -7.58 -0.01 9.33
N ILE A 20 -6.30 -0.03 9.05
CA ILE A 20 -5.27 -0.69 9.84
C ILE A 20 -4.75 0.33 10.85
N ASP A 21 -4.87 0.02 12.14
CA ASP A 21 -4.30 0.87 13.18
C ASP A 21 -2.79 0.63 13.25
N PHE A 22 -2.04 1.56 12.65
CA PHE A 22 -0.59 1.42 12.48
C PHE A 22 0.17 1.97 13.68
N LEU A 23 -0.19 3.18 14.14
CA LEU A 23 0.19 3.68 15.47
C LEU A 23 -1.08 3.85 16.29
N PRO A 24 -1.28 3.05 17.36
CA PRO A 24 -2.53 3.03 18.11
C PRO A 24 -3.05 4.41 18.49
N GLY A 25 -4.29 4.70 18.06
CA GLY A 25 -4.98 5.96 18.34
C GLY A 25 -4.44 7.20 17.61
N LYS A 26 -3.29 7.13 16.92
CA LYS A 26 -2.65 8.27 16.24
C LYS A 26 -2.72 8.19 14.73
N LEU A 27 -2.37 7.03 14.16
CA LEU A 27 -2.19 6.85 12.73
C LEU A 27 -2.82 5.54 12.24
N CYS A 28 -3.72 5.66 11.28
CA CYS A 28 -4.25 4.53 10.52
C CYS A 28 -3.78 4.55 9.07
N TYR A 29 -3.76 3.38 8.45
CA TYR A 29 -3.64 3.22 7.00
C TYR A 29 -4.90 2.59 6.41
N VAL A 30 -5.37 3.06 5.25
CA VAL A 30 -6.49 2.44 4.51
C VAL A 30 -6.34 2.64 3.00
N ALA A 31 -6.74 1.65 2.20
CA ALA A 31 -6.82 1.80 0.74
C ALA A 31 -8.26 2.13 0.33
N VAL A 32 -8.50 3.20 -0.42
CA VAL A 32 -9.86 3.66 -0.78
C VAL A 32 -9.99 3.92 -2.28
N ALA A 33 -11.18 3.71 -2.85
CA ALA A 33 -11.38 3.87 -4.29
C ALA A 33 -11.45 5.35 -4.73
N SER A 34 -11.78 6.24 -3.80
CA SER A 34 -11.87 7.68 -4.01
C SER A 34 -11.49 8.42 -2.73
N GLN A 35 -11.22 9.71 -2.85
CA GLN A 35 -10.90 10.56 -1.70
C GLN A 35 -12.00 10.43 -0.62
N PRO A 36 -11.64 10.09 0.63
CA PRO A 36 -12.61 10.00 1.71
C PRO A 36 -13.29 11.35 1.95
N LYS A 37 -14.59 11.32 2.26
CA LYS A 37 -15.28 12.51 2.73
C LYS A 37 -14.72 12.94 4.09
N PRO A 38 -14.61 14.25 4.36
CA PRO A 38 -14.29 14.74 5.69
C PRO A 38 -15.21 14.10 6.73
N LYS A 39 -14.63 13.70 7.85
CA LYS A 39 -15.34 13.13 8.99
C LYS A 39 -14.82 13.81 10.25
N ASP A 40 -15.71 13.99 11.22
CA ASP A 40 -15.34 14.62 12.49
C ASP A 40 -14.12 13.94 13.10
N ASN A 41 -13.24 14.77 13.64
CA ASN A 41 -12.06 14.36 14.38
C ASN A 41 -11.09 13.45 13.59
N THR A 42 -11.04 13.60 12.26
CA THR A 42 -10.19 12.79 11.37
C THR A 42 -9.50 13.67 10.33
N ILE A 43 -8.21 13.44 10.10
CA ILE A 43 -7.41 14.10 9.06
C ILE A 43 -7.00 13.05 8.04
N PHE A 44 -7.41 13.23 6.80
CA PHE A 44 -7.05 12.34 5.69
C PHE A 44 -5.92 12.93 4.86
N PHE A 45 -4.93 12.11 4.52
CA PHE A 45 -3.90 12.50 3.55
C PHE A 45 -3.42 11.32 2.72
N SER A 46 -2.91 11.60 1.52
CA SER A 46 -2.37 10.60 0.60
C SER A 46 -1.15 11.13 -0.14
N ILE A 47 -0.26 10.21 -0.51
CA ILE A 47 0.95 10.49 -1.29
C ILE A 47 0.85 10.03 -2.74
N ASP A 48 -0.28 9.44 -3.17
CA ASP A 48 -0.50 8.84 -4.49
C ASP A 48 -0.11 9.77 -5.67
N THR A 49 -0.24 11.08 -5.48
CA THR A 49 0.09 12.11 -6.47
C THR A 49 1.25 13.02 -6.06
N GLN A 50 1.77 12.87 -4.83
CA GLN A 50 2.82 13.74 -4.27
C GLN A 50 4.21 13.10 -4.35
N LEU A 51 4.31 11.81 -4.03
CA LEU A 51 5.54 11.04 -4.03
C LEU A 51 5.40 9.94 -5.08
N VAL A 52 5.74 10.29 -6.33
CA VAL A 52 5.55 9.43 -7.50
C VAL A 52 6.89 8.78 -7.87
N TYR A 53 6.89 7.46 -8.00
CA TYR A 53 8.03 6.75 -8.57
C TYR A 53 8.12 7.04 -10.07
N TRP A 54 9.30 7.45 -10.54
CA TRP A 54 9.54 7.66 -11.97
C TRP A 54 9.98 6.34 -12.60
N ASN A 55 9.04 5.66 -13.27
CA ASN A 55 9.24 4.31 -13.74
C ASN A 55 10.17 4.19 -14.95
N TYR A 56 10.96 3.11 -14.97
CA TYR A 56 11.54 2.54 -16.19
C TYR A 56 10.76 1.27 -16.52
N CYS A 57 10.26 1.15 -17.75
CA CYS A 57 9.41 0.04 -18.20
C CYS A 57 8.25 -0.24 -17.21
N LEU A 58 8.20 -1.47 -16.66
CA LEU A 58 7.12 -1.96 -15.80
C LEU A 58 7.39 -1.76 -14.29
N VAL A 59 8.54 -1.18 -13.93
CA VAL A 59 8.95 -1.02 -12.52
C VAL A 59 8.17 0.12 -11.87
N TYR A 60 7.47 -0.17 -10.78
CA TYR A 60 6.62 0.82 -10.10
C TYR A 60 7.17 1.29 -8.74
N GLY A 61 8.25 0.67 -8.25
CA GLY A 61 8.77 0.93 -6.91
C GLY A 61 9.90 -0.03 -6.50
N PRO A 62 10.28 -0.02 -5.21
CA PRO A 62 9.74 0.83 -4.15
C PRO A 62 10.14 2.31 -4.31
N LEU A 63 9.46 3.20 -3.59
CA LEU A 63 9.88 4.60 -3.49
C LEU A 63 11.29 4.70 -2.86
N ASN A 64 12.14 5.55 -3.43
CA ASN A 64 13.51 5.74 -2.95
C ASN A 64 13.61 6.40 -1.55
N ILE A 65 14.80 6.39 -0.96
CA ILE A 65 15.05 6.95 0.39
C ILE A 65 14.72 8.45 0.49
N GLY A 66 14.92 9.24 -0.57
CA GLY A 66 14.53 10.65 -0.58
C GLY A 66 13.03 10.85 -0.37
N HIS A 67 12.20 9.95 -0.90
CA HIS A 67 10.77 9.94 -0.62
C HIS A 67 10.45 9.62 0.84
N VAL A 68 11.25 8.79 1.52
CA VAL A 68 11.06 8.48 2.94
C VAL A 68 11.27 9.74 3.81
N PHE A 69 12.29 10.54 3.50
CA PHE A 69 12.51 11.82 4.19
C PHE A 69 11.41 12.83 3.91
N ARG A 70 10.97 12.98 2.65
CA ARG A 70 9.83 13.85 2.32
C ARG A 70 8.53 13.39 2.99
N PHE A 71 8.31 12.09 3.07
CA PHE A 71 7.16 11.51 3.77
C PHE A 71 7.20 11.83 5.27
N ASN A 72 8.38 11.81 5.90
CA ASN A 72 8.53 12.21 7.29
C ASN A 72 8.02 13.63 7.53
N ASP A 73 8.38 14.57 6.67
CA ASP A 73 7.97 15.97 6.83
C ASP A 73 6.44 16.12 6.66
N ILE A 74 5.87 15.46 5.64
CA ILE A 74 4.43 15.45 5.38
C ILE A 74 3.66 14.87 6.57
N ILE A 75 4.06 13.68 7.05
CA ILE A 75 3.33 13.03 8.14
C ILE A 75 3.50 13.75 9.47
N ALA A 76 4.67 14.37 9.71
CA ALA A 76 4.91 15.18 10.90
C ALA A 76 3.96 16.39 10.96
N GLU A 77 3.72 17.06 9.83
CA GLU A 77 2.75 18.16 9.74
C GLU A 77 1.34 17.70 10.12
N HIS A 78 0.88 16.59 9.53
CA HIS A 78 -0.44 16.03 9.82
C HIS A 78 -0.58 15.58 11.28
N LEU A 79 0.42 14.91 11.84
CA LEU A 79 0.42 14.47 13.24
C LEU A 79 0.44 15.67 14.21
N ALA A 80 1.20 16.71 13.91
CA ALA A 80 1.24 17.94 14.70
C ALA A 80 -0.11 18.67 14.67
N HIS A 81 -0.77 18.73 13.51
CA HIS A 81 -2.11 19.29 13.41
C HIS A 81 -3.14 18.45 14.18
N ALA A 82 -3.09 17.12 14.03
CA ALA A 82 -3.95 16.18 14.72
C ALA A 82 -3.86 16.29 16.25
N ALA A 83 -2.65 16.47 16.79
CA ALA A 83 -2.44 16.66 18.22
C ALA A 83 -3.14 17.92 18.76
N LYS A 84 -3.20 19.01 17.98
CA LYS A 84 -3.85 20.27 18.37
C LYS A 84 -5.37 20.19 18.33
N THR A 85 -5.92 19.40 17.39
CA THR A 85 -7.36 19.27 17.17
C THR A 85 -7.96 18.02 17.81
N ASN A 86 -7.14 17.24 18.52
CA ASN A 86 -7.49 15.93 19.08
C ASN A 86 -7.98 14.92 18.01
N ALA A 87 -7.59 15.10 16.75
CA ALA A 87 -8.01 14.27 15.63
C ALA A 87 -7.13 13.03 15.44
N LYS A 88 -7.65 12.04 14.70
CA LYS A 88 -6.88 10.88 14.24
C LYS A 88 -6.38 11.09 12.81
N VAL A 89 -5.14 10.72 12.52
CA VAL A 89 -4.59 10.77 11.17
C VAL A 89 -4.90 9.46 10.42
N ILE A 90 -5.42 9.58 9.20
CA ILE A 90 -5.65 8.48 8.28
C ILE A 90 -4.83 8.72 7.01
N PHE A 91 -3.73 7.99 6.91
CA PHE A 91 -2.96 7.87 5.69
C PHE A 91 -3.70 6.92 4.73
N TYR A 92 -3.95 7.36 3.51
CA TYR A 92 -4.63 6.50 2.53
C TYR A 92 -3.93 6.45 1.18
N SER A 93 -4.12 5.34 0.48
CA SER A 93 -3.78 5.19 -0.94
C SER A 93 -5.04 4.87 -1.75
N SER A 94 -4.94 4.91 -3.08
CA SER A 94 -5.94 4.28 -3.94
C SER A 94 -5.95 2.74 -3.77
N THR A 95 -6.96 2.08 -4.36
CA THR A 95 -7.05 0.61 -4.38
C THR A 95 -6.09 -0.07 -5.36
N ASN A 96 -5.31 0.69 -6.14
CA ASN A 96 -4.31 0.14 -7.05
C ASN A 96 -3.22 -0.62 -6.25
N GLY A 97 -2.92 -1.86 -6.65
CA GLY A 97 -1.99 -2.73 -5.91
C GLY A 97 -0.59 -2.15 -5.75
N GLN A 98 -0.05 -1.54 -6.81
CA GLN A 98 1.29 -0.96 -6.82
C GLN A 98 1.38 0.25 -5.89
N ARG A 99 0.36 1.11 -5.89
CA ARG A 99 0.29 2.27 -5.00
C ARG A 99 0.12 1.86 -3.54
N ARG A 100 -0.68 0.82 -3.25
CA ARG A 100 -0.78 0.22 -1.93
C ARG A 100 0.58 -0.32 -1.44
N ALA A 101 1.29 -1.06 -2.29
CA ALA A 101 2.61 -1.59 -1.96
C ALA A 101 3.61 -0.47 -1.66
N ASN A 102 3.67 0.56 -2.51
CA ASN A 102 4.54 1.73 -2.29
C ASN A 102 4.19 2.49 -1.00
N ALA A 103 2.91 2.76 -0.75
CA ALA A 103 2.46 3.48 0.45
C ALA A 103 2.83 2.72 1.73
N VAL A 104 2.57 1.41 1.77
CA VAL A 104 2.85 0.58 2.95
C VAL A 104 4.35 0.35 3.15
N CYS A 105 5.10 0.11 2.07
CA CYS A 105 6.56 0.01 2.14
C CYS A 105 7.17 1.30 2.69
N LEU A 106 6.74 2.45 2.18
CA LEU A 106 7.17 3.77 2.64
C LEU A 106 6.85 4.00 4.13
N LEU A 107 5.63 3.63 4.55
CA LEU A 107 5.19 3.72 5.94
C LEU A 107 6.04 2.84 6.88
N CYS A 108 6.35 1.61 6.47
CA CYS A 108 7.21 0.71 7.24
C CYS A 108 8.65 1.25 7.33
N CYS A 109 9.22 1.74 6.22
CA CYS A 109 10.53 2.38 6.20
C CYS A 109 10.59 3.62 7.10
N TRP A 110 9.56 4.45 7.07
CA TRP A 110 9.44 5.60 7.95
C TRP A 110 9.39 5.18 9.43
N ALA A 111 8.60 4.15 9.75
CA ALA A 111 8.49 3.65 11.12
C ALA A 111 9.85 3.13 11.64
N MET A 112 10.60 2.42 10.82
CA MET A 112 11.95 1.98 11.20
C MET A 112 12.91 3.15 11.42
N LEU A 113 12.97 4.09 10.46
CA LEU A 113 13.96 5.17 10.50
C LEU A 113 13.66 6.25 11.54
N PHE A 114 12.39 6.65 11.67
CA PHE A 114 11.98 7.81 12.48
C PHE A 114 11.26 7.43 13.77
N GLN A 115 10.50 6.33 13.78
CA GLN A 115 9.88 5.81 15.02
C GLN A 115 10.76 4.80 15.76
N LYS A 116 11.93 4.45 15.19
CA LYS A 116 12.93 3.53 15.79
C LYS A 116 12.38 2.13 16.08
N LEU A 117 11.42 1.69 15.28
CA LEU A 117 10.88 0.32 15.35
C LEU A 117 11.82 -0.64 14.60
N ASP A 118 11.89 -1.90 15.04
CA ASP A 118 12.48 -2.95 14.23
C ASP A 118 11.55 -3.33 13.06
N ALA A 119 12.10 -4.05 12.07
CA ALA A 119 11.36 -4.41 10.87
C ALA A 119 10.12 -5.28 11.14
N ALA A 120 10.18 -6.20 12.11
CA ALA A 120 9.07 -7.07 12.43
C ALA A 120 7.93 -6.26 13.08
N THR A 121 8.24 -5.39 14.03
CA THR A 121 7.26 -4.50 14.66
C THR A 121 6.66 -3.51 13.66
N ALA A 122 7.46 -2.94 12.76
CA ALA A 122 6.97 -2.03 11.73
C ALA A 122 6.02 -2.71 10.72
N TYR A 123 6.26 -3.99 10.41
CA TYR A 123 5.45 -4.76 9.45
C TYR A 123 4.22 -5.43 10.08
N ALA A 124 4.26 -5.77 11.38
CA ALA A 124 3.20 -6.49 12.07
C ALA A 124 1.76 -5.95 11.83
N PRO A 125 1.50 -4.63 11.80
CA PRO A 125 0.15 -4.11 11.56
C PRO A 125 -0.41 -4.47 10.19
N VAL A 126 0.47 -4.63 9.19
CA VAL A 126 0.10 -4.85 7.78
C VAL A 126 0.37 -6.28 7.32
N GLU A 127 0.86 -7.16 8.19
CA GLU A 127 1.26 -8.54 7.85
C GLU A 127 0.14 -9.36 7.19
N ARG A 128 -1.11 -9.14 7.60
CA ARG A 128 -2.28 -9.85 7.05
C ARG A 128 -2.73 -9.34 5.68
N GLN A 129 -2.09 -8.30 5.15
CA GLN A 129 -2.44 -7.71 3.87
C GLN A 129 -1.59 -8.31 2.76
N SER A 130 -2.21 -8.52 1.60
CA SER A 130 -1.50 -8.92 0.38
C SER A 130 -1.19 -7.70 -0.48
N PHE A 131 0.05 -7.67 -0.96
CA PHE A 131 0.60 -6.63 -1.83
C PHE A 131 1.38 -7.29 -2.98
N PRO A 132 1.37 -6.69 -4.18
CA PRO A 132 2.24 -7.14 -5.25
C PRO A 132 3.71 -7.00 -4.83
N SER A 133 4.55 -7.90 -5.35
CA SER A 133 6.01 -7.82 -5.18
C SER A 133 6.60 -6.72 -6.06
N PHE A 134 7.77 -6.22 -5.69
CA PHE A 134 8.60 -5.39 -6.53
C PHE A 134 9.43 -6.27 -7.46
N HIS A 135 9.60 -5.83 -8.71
CA HIS A 135 10.34 -6.55 -9.74
C HIS A 135 11.60 -5.77 -10.11
N ASP A 136 12.56 -6.46 -10.72
CA ASP A 136 13.80 -5.86 -11.21
C ASP A 136 13.57 -5.01 -12.47
N VAL A 137 14.62 -4.29 -12.90
CA VAL A 137 14.57 -3.31 -13.99
C VAL A 137 14.89 -3.95 -15.35
N THR A 138 14.62 -5.24 -15.51
CA THR A 138 14.90 -5.95 -16.77
C THR A 138 13.71 -5.89 -17.72
N ASP A 139 14.00 -6.00 -19.02
CA ASP A 139 12.97 -6.06 -20.07
C ASP A 139 12.40 -7.49 -20.25
N PHE A 140 12.76 -8.41 -19.37
CA PHE A 140 12.37 -9.83 -19.40
C PHE A 140 11.46 -10.18 -18.21
N GLU A 141 11.01 -11.43 -18.15
CA GLU A 141 10.30 -11.91 -16.97
C GLU A 141 11.20 -11.84 -15.73
N CYS A 142 10.71 -11.18 -14.68
CA CYS A 142 11.40 -11.05 -13.41
C CYS A 142 11.66 -12.44 -12.81
N SER A 143 12.94 -12.81 -12.71
CA SER A 143 13.34 -14.10 -12.15
C SER A 143 13.30 -14.11 -10.62
N TYR A 144 13.27 -12.95 -9.98
CA TYR A 144 13.27 -12.82 -8.53
C TYR A 144 12.44 -11.64 -8.03
N ASP A 145 11.33 -11.96 -7.38
CA ASP A 145 10.40 -10.98 -6.84
C ASP A 145 10.80 -10.55 -5.42
N LEU A 146 10.92 -9.24 -5.20
CA LEU A 146 11.18 -8.68 -3.88
C LEU A 146 9.87 -8.35 -3.15
N SER A 147 9.58 -9.07 -2.07
CA SER A 147 8.44 -8.80 -1.18
C SER A 147 8.81 -7.84 -0.04
N MET A 148 7.80 -7.21 0.58
CA MET A 148 8.01 -6.27 1.70
C MET A 148 8.57 -6.93 2.97
N VAL A 149 8.26 -8.20 3.17
CA VAL A 149 8.87 -9.04 4.20
C VAL A 149 9.72 -10.10 3.49
N ALA A 150 10.82 -10.53 4.10
CA ALA A 150 11.59 -11.64 3.57
C ALA A 150 10.69 -12.87 3.46
N ALA A 151 10.46 -13.35 2.24
CA ALA A 151 9.85 -14.66 2.04
C ALA A 151 10.83 -15.74 2.52
N PRO A 152 10.37 -16.87 3.08
CA PRO A 152 11.23 -18.04 3.20
C PRO A 152 11.79 -18.37 1.82
N ALA A 153 13.08 -18.73 1.75
CA ALA A 153 13.79 -18.94 0.49
C ALA A 153 12.96 -19.82 -0.46
N ARG A 154 12.74 -19.34 -1.68
CA ARG A 154 12.06 -20.12 -2.72
C ARG A 154 12.95 -21.31 -3.07
N GLU A 155 12.43 -22.53 -2.93
CA GLU A 155 13.08 -23.71 -3.48
C GLU A 155 13.31 -23.50 -4.99
N PRO A 156 14.54 -23.74 -5.49
CA PRO A 156 14.84 -23.60 -6.91
C PRO A 156 13.99 -24.60 -7.70
N GLY A 157 12.98 -24.11 -8.43
CA GLY A 157 12.14 -24.94 -9.33
C GLY A 157 10.63 -24.66 -9.34
N SER A 158 10.09 -23.79 -8.49
CA SER A 158 8.64 -23.48 -8.52
C SER A 158 8.29 -22.43 -9.59
N SER A 159 8.28 -22.86 -10.85
CA SER A 159 7.57 -22.15 -11.91
C SER A 159 6.07 -22.41 -11.73
N THR A 160 5.32 -21.43 -11.23
CA THR A 160 3.89 -21.36 -11.55
C THR A 160 3.78 -20.90 -12.99
N GLY A 161 4.04 -21.82 -13.92
CA GLY A 161 3.70 -21.65 -15.32
C GLY A 161 2.20 -21.44 -15.42
N GLY A 162 1.79 -20.34 -16.02
CA GLY A 162 0.42 -20.13 -16.44
C GLY A 162 -0.03 -21.34 -17.26
N VAL A 163 -1.12 -21.97 -16.83
CA VAL A 163 -1.77 -23.05 -17.58
C VAL A 163 -2.25 -22.45 -18.91
N VAL A 164 -1.44 -22.59 -19.96
CA VAL A 164 -1.92 -22.42 -21.33
C VAL A 164 -2.82 -23.61 -21.60
N ARG A 165 -4.13 -23.39 -21.55
CA ARG A 165 -5.11 -24.35 -22.04
C ARG A 165 -4.87 -24.52 -23.54
N ALA A 166 -4.29 -25.65 -23.95
CA ALA A 166 -4.34 -26.08 -25.34
C ALA A 166 -5.79 -26.44 -25.67
N GLY A 167 -6.37 -25.70 -26.63
CA GLY A 167 -7.63 -26.08 -27.27
C GLY A 167 -7.41 -27.35 -28.08
N ALA A 168 -8.30 -28.34 -27.90
CA ALA A 168 -8.44 -29.45 -28.80
C ALA A 168 -9.38 -29.04 -29.94
N ALA A 169 -8.89 -29.18 -31.17
CA ALA A 169 -9.69 -29.25 -32.40
C ALA A 169 -10.26 -30.65 -32.56
#